data_AF-Q4CT15-F1
#
_entry.id   AF-Q4CT15-F1
#
_cell.length_a   1.000
_cell.length_b   1.000
_cell.length_c   1.000
_cell.angle_alpha   90.00
_cell.angle_beta   90.00
_cell.angle_gamma   90.00
#
_symmetry.space_group_name_H-M   'P 1'
#
loop_
_entity.id
_entity.type
_entity.pdbx_description
1 polymer ?
#
loop_
_entity_poly.entity_id
_entity_poly.type
_entity_poly.pdbx_seq_one_letter_code
_entity_poly.pdbx_strand_id
1 'polypeptide(L)'
;FRRKGDARVSRTSLPLVRLRLDIKDLELAKALRDPSVFKRARDEEKVNVSTLLDNIHAEGIPEERWVALGKHLCGACTDFALSCITSPNLCTEGRASVIAVVFATCCHHLCELRDLNALASTEEDQQAILRLPGTEYTISAAEFAAIASMSSWAVSGTAVDKERQATGVCCKRVIDALRIQYLKQNGYRSAYLCQYIEKGITEENVTIVAFR
;
A
#
# COMPACT_ATOMS: atom_id res chain seq x y z
N PHE A 1 0.77 17.39 -17.11
CA PHE A 1 0.11 17.67 -15.83
C PHE A 1 0.26 19.15 -15.48
N ARG A 2 -0.83 19.92 -15.54
CA ARG A 2 -0.87 21.32 -15.07
C ARG A 2 -0.44 21.31 -13.59
N ARG A 3 0.57 22.09 -13.20
CA ARG A 3 0.94 22.27 -11.78
C ARG A 3 -0.25 22.93 -11.09
N LYS A 4 -1.22 22.16 -10.55
CA LYS A 4 -2.02 22.67 -9.42
C LYS A 4 -0.96 23.07 -8.40
N GLY A 5 -0.98 24.33 -7.97
CA GLY A 5 -0.03 24.84 -6.97
C GLY A 5 0.13 23.79 -5.88
N ASP A 6 1.38 23.54 -5.48
CA ASP A 6 1.71 22.46 -4.54
C ASP A 6 0.65 22.39 -3.46
N ALA A 7 0.09 21.19 -3.25
CA ALA A 7 -0.94 20.98 -2.25
C ALA A 7 -0.39 21.43 -0.89
N ARG A 8 -0.69 22.68 -0.53
CA ARG A 8 -0.26 23.29 0.72
C ARG A 8 -1.28 22.86 1.75
N VAL A 9 -0.88 21.96 2.64
CA VAL A 9 -1.63 21.79 3.87
C VAL A 9 -1.45 23.08 4.65
N SER A 10 -2.52 23.85 4.72
CA SER A 10 -2.58 25.08 5.50
C SER A 10 -3.44 24.80 6.73
N ARG A 11 -3.15 25.46 7.85
CA ARG A 11 -3.92 25.34 9.11
C ARG A 11 -3.79 23.97 9.82
N THR A 12 -2.64 23.30 9.71
CA THR A 12 -2.28 22.21 10.62
C THR A 12 -1.07 22.63 11.45
N SER A 13 -1.04 22.28 12.72
CA SER A 13 0.16 22.35 13.56
C SER A 13 1.06 21.11 13.38
N LEU A 14 0.57 20.07 12.70
CA LEU A 14 1.36 18.86 12.49
C LEU A 14 2.43 19.09 11.41
N PRO A 15 3.69 18.71 11.65
CA PRO A 15 4.74 18.81 10.65
C PRO A 15 4.40 17.91 9.46
N LEU A 16 4.49 18.46 8.25
CA LEU A 16 4.27 17.71 7.01
C LEU A 16 5.53 17.75 6.16
N VAL A 17 6.04 16.56 5.82
CA VAL A 17 7.11 16.41 4.86
C VAL A 17 6.55 15.74 3.61
N ARG A 18 6.55 16.48 2.51
CA ARG A 18 6.16 15.96 1.20
C ARG A 18 7.40 15.62 0.39
N LEU A 19 7.56 14.35 0.09
CA LEU A 19 8.56 13.85 -0.84
C LEU A 19 7.89 13.52 -2.17
N ARG A 20 8.55 13.83 -3.28
CA ARG A 20 8.12 13.42 -4.62
C ARG A 20 9.01 12.28 -5.06
N LEU A 21 8.48 11.07 -4.98
CA LEU A 21 9.19 9.82 -5.24
C LEU A 21 8.31 8.94 -6.13
N ASP A 22 8.92 8.05 -6.89
CA ASP A 22 8.21 6.93 -7.49
C ASP A 22 7.96 5.89 -6.39
N ILE A 23 6.76 5.31 -6.33
CA ILE A 23 6.44 4.29 -5.34
C ILE A 23 7.19 2.98 -5.59
N LYS A 24 7.50 2.68 -6.86
CA LYS A 24 8.27 1.49 -7.24
C LYS A 24 9.70 1.54 -6.71
N ASP A 25 10.26 2.75 -6.60
CA ASP A 25 11.64 2.98 -6.16
C ASP A 25 11.71 3.45 -4.68
N LEU A 26 10.58 3.40 -3.95
CA LEU A 26 10.50 3.91 -2.58
C LEU A 26 11.16 2.95 -1.58
N GLU A 27 12.36 3.31 -1.15
CA GLU A 27 13.00 2.72 0.02
C GLU A 27 12.55 3.44 1.30
N LEU A 28 11.44 3.01 1.89
CA LEU A 28 10.81 3.68 3.03
C LEU A 28 11.76 3.82 4.23
N ALA A 29 12.61 2.81 4.50
CA ALA A 29 13.61 2.87 5.57
C ALA A 29 14.56 4.06 5.41
N LYS A 30 15.12 4.25 4.21
CA LYS A 30 16.01 5.37 3.89
C LYS A 30 15.27 6.70 3.93
N ALA A 31 14.06 6.74 3.38
CA ALA A 31 13.24 7.95 3.38
C ALA A 31 12.94 8.43 4.81
N LEU A 32 12.62 7.53 5.74
CA LEU A 32 12.41 7.87 7.15
C LEU A 32 13.69 8.33 7.86
N ARG A 33 14.86 7.88 7.39
CA ARG A 33 16.16 8.32 7.92
C ARG A 33 16.70 9.62 7.31
N ASP A 34 16.05 10.15 6.28
CA ASP A 34 16.51 11.36 5.63
C ASP A 34 16.49 12.56 6.61
N PRO A 35 17.59 13.31 6.77
CA PRO A 35 17.65 14.45 7.68
C PRO A 35 16.61 15.55 7.37
N SER A 36 16.16 15.68 6.12
CA SER A 36 15.10 16.61 5.72
C SER A 36 13.73 16.25 6.30
N VAL A 37 13.51 14.97 6.64
CA VAL A 37 12.32 14.51 7.35
C VAL A 37 12.36 14.93 8.81
N PHE A 38 13.52 14.77 9.47
CA PHE A 38 13.69 15.13 10.88
C PHE A 38 13.80 16.63 11.16
N LYS A 39 14.50 17.40 10.29
CA LYS A 39 14.70 18.85 10.49
C LYS A 39 13.38 19.60 10.65
N ARG A 40 12.33 19.17 9.94
CA ARG A 40 11.02 19.84 9.95
C ARG A 40 10.12 19.48 11.15
N ALA A 41 10.38 18.36 11.82
CA ALA A 41 9.63 17.99 13.02
C ALA A 41 10.17 18.71 14.28
N ARG A 42 11.44 19.14 14.26
CA ARG A 42 12.13 19.68 15.45
C ARG A 42 12.39 21.17 15.44
N ASP A 43 12.16 21.89 14.34
CA ASP A 43 12.30 23.36 14.34
C ASP A 43 11.27 24.09 15.24
N GLU A 44 10.29 23.39 15.84
CA GLU A 44 9.42 23.94 16.89
C GLU A 44 9.90 23.65 18.33
N GLU A 45 10.80 22.69 18.54
CA GLU A 45 11.45 22.48 19.84
C GLU A 45 12.92 22.84 19.73
N LYS A 46 13.32 23.97 20.32
CA LYS A 46 14.73 24.35 20.54
C LYS A 46 15.44 23.33 21.42
N VAL A 47 15.75 22.16 20.87
CA VAL A 47 16.59 21.14 21.48
C VAL A 47 17.91 21.17 20.73
N ASN A 48 18.97 21.49 21.45
CA ASN A 48 20.33 21.62 20.92
C ASN A 48 20.73 20.34 20.16
N VAL A 49 20.89 20.49 18.83
CA VAL A 49 21.18 19.42 17.88
C VAL A 49 22.51 18.73 18.16
N SER A 50 23.48 19.41 18.78
CA SER A 50 24.79 18.82 19.11
C SER A 50 24.73 17.87 20.31
N THR A 51 23.93 18.17 21.34
CA THR A 51 23.95 17.40 22.60
C THR A 51 23.23 16.05 22.49
N LEU A 52 22.34 15.87 21.50
CA LEU A 52 21.65 14.59 21.28
C LEU A 52 22.44 13.62 20.40
N LEU A 53 23.18 14.10 19.40
CA LEU A 53 24.01 13.23 18.54
C LEU A 53 25.04 12.46 19.35
N ASP A 54 25.61 13.10 20.39
CA ASP A 54 26.59 12.47 21.28
C ASP A 54 25.94 11.49 22.29
N ASN A 55 24.69 11.71 22.69
CA ASN A 55 23.96 10.81 23.62
C ASN A 55 23.27 9.62 22.91
N ILE A 56 23.08 9.68 21.58
CA ILE A 56 22.46 8.62 20.76
C ILE A 56 23.33 7.35 20.68
N HIS A 57 24.63 7.44 20.97
CA HIS A 57 25.50 6.26 20.96
C HIS A 57 25.35 5.36 22.20
N ALA A 58 24.72 5.82 23.29
CA ALA A 58 24.63 5.06 24.53
C ALA A 58 23.28 4.32 24.72
N GLU A 59 22.18 4.87 24.24
CA GLU A 59 20.84 4.25 24.35
C GLU A 59 20.20 4.24 22.95
N GLY A 60 20.07 3.06 22.36
CA GLY A 60 19.65 2.90 20.96
C GLY A 60 18.32 3.60 20.66
N ILE A 61 18.25 4.26 19.50
CA ILE A 61 17.04 4.97 19.03
C ILE A 61 15.82 4.02 19.11
N PRO A 62 14.75 4.40 19.83
CA PRO A 62 13.57 3.56 19.97
C PRO A 62 12.88 3.35 18.62
N GLU A 63 12.18 2.22 18.48
CA GLU A 63 11.38 1.95 17.29
C GLU A 63 10.19 2.91 17.19
N GLU A 64 10.05 3.57 16.04
CA GLU A 64 8.93 4.45 15.75
C GLU A 64 7.74 3.66 15.21
N ARG A 65 6.53 4.01 15.67
CA ARG A 65 5.29 3.38 15.22
C ARG A 65 4.59 4.27 14.20
N TRP A 66 4.37 3.72 13.02
CA TRP A 66 3.84 4.43 11.87
C TRP A 66 2.46 3.89 11.46
N VAL A 67 1.65 4.77 10.90
CA VAL A 67 0.39 4.42 10.22
C VAL A 67 0.54 4.76 8.74
N ALA A 68 0.33 3.77 7.88
CA ALA A 68 0.39 3.97 6.44
C ALA A 68 -1.00 4.28 5.89
N LEU A 69 -1.13 5.43 5.22
CA LEU A 69 -2.37 5.85 4.55
C LEU A 69 -2.11 5.99 3.06
N GLY A 70 -3.02 5.47 2.25
CA GLY A 70 -2.91 5.47 0.79
C GLY A 70 -4.27 5.74 0.17
N LYS A 71 -4.31 6.64 -0.82
CA LYS A 71 -5.51 6.90 -1.61
C LYS A 71 -5.21 6.82 -3.10
N HIS A 72 -6.14 6.28 -3.86
CA HIS A 72 -5.98 6.03 -5.30
C HIS A 72 -4.67 5.27 -5.60
N LEU A 73 -4.39 4.21 -4.85
CA LEU A 73 -3.32 3.28 -5.24
C LEU A 73 -3.81 2.43 -6.40
N CYS A 74 -3.36 2.76 -7.61
CA CYS A 74 -3.88 2.17 -8.82
C CYS A 74 -3.04 0.98 -9.29
N GLY A 75 -3.70 -0.14 -9.60
CA GLY A 75 -3.03 -1.35 -10.11
C GLY A 75 -1.96 -1.86 -9.15
N ALA A 76 -0.78 -2.17 -9.72
CA ALA A 76 0.42 -2.63 -9.01
C ALA A 76 0.94 -1.66 -7.94
N CYS A 77 0.56 -0.37 -7.95
CA CYS A 77 0.99 0.58 -6.92
C CYS A 77 0.54 0.16 -5.51
N THR A 78 -0.58 -0.57 -5.39
CA THR A 78 -1.00 -1.10 -4.08
C THR A 78 0.02 -2.13 -3.59
N ASP A 79 0.47 -3.02 -4.46
CA ASP A 79 1.42 -4.09 -4.14
C ASP A 79 2.82 -3.52 -3.88
N PHE A 80 3.26 -2.50 -4.62
CA PHE A 80 4.47 -1.75 -4.26
C PHE A 80 4.35 -1.09 -2.88
N ALA A 81 3.22 -0.45 -2.57
CA ALA A 81 2.99 0.14 -1.26
C ALA A 81 3.05 -0.91 -0.13
N LEU A 82 2.43 -2.07 -0.35
CA LEU A 82 2.45 -3.20 0.59
C LEU A 82 3.88 -3.69 0.80
N SER A 83 4.64 -3.87 -0.28
CA SER A 83 6.06 -4.25 -0.23
C SER A 83 6.91 -3.25 0.57
N CYS A 84 6.68 -1.95 0.36
CA CYS A 84 7.40 -0.90 1.08
C CYS A 84 7.17 -0.96 2.59
N ILE A 85 5.94 -1.22 3.04
CA ILE A 85 5.58 -1.21 4.47
C ILE A 85 5.86 -2.55 5.17
N THR A 86 6.01 -3.64 4.42
CA THR A 86 6.38 -4.97 4.94
C THR A 86 7.87 -5.26 4.82
N SER A 87 8.64 -4.38 4.16
CA SER A 87 10.09 -4.54 4.01
C SER A 87 10.80 -4.76 5.36
N PRO A 88 11.61 -5.83 5.50
CA PRO A 88 12.39 -6.07 6.72
C PRO A 88 13.33 -4.91 7.08
N ASN A 89 13.84 -4.20 6.07
CA ASN A 89 14.75 -3.06 6.24
C ASN A 89 14.12 -1.90 7.00
N LEU A 90 12.78 -1.83 7.02
CA LEU A 90 12.05 -0.80 7.76
C LEU A 90 12.32 -0.91 9.27
N CYS A 91 12.34 -2.14 9.79
CA CYS A 91 12.61 -2.40 11.20
C CYS A 91 14.12 -2.32 11.51
N THR A 92 14.98 -2.89 10.66
CA THR A 92 16.44 -2.98 10.93
C THR A 92 17.17 -1.65 10.74
N GLU A 93 16.96 -0.98 9.61
CA GLU A 93 17.65 0.27 9.23
C GLU A 93 16.80 1.50 9.61
N GLY A 94 15.51 1.43 9.29
CA GLY A 94 14.55 2.51 9.56
C GLY A 94 14.22 2.67 11.03
N ARG A 95 14.40 1.62 11.86
CA ARG A 95 13.85 1.51 13.23
C ARG A 95 12.40 1.97 13.28
N ALA A 96 11.62 1.53 12.30
CA ALA A 96 10.23 1.88 12.14
C ALA A 96 9.39 0.62 11.93
N SER A 97 8.17 0.65 12.44
CA SER A 97 7.18 -0.40 12.25
C SER A 97 5.85 0.23 11.87
N VAL A 98 5.31 -0.19 10.72
CA VAL A 98 3.96 0.21 10.30
C VAL A 98 2.96 -0.66 11.04
N ILE A 99 2.35 -0.11 12.07
CA ILE A 99 1.44 -0.84 12.97
C ILE A 99 0.01 -0.90 12.41
N ALA A 100 -0.35 0.03 11.53
CA ALA A 100 -1.67 0.08 10.90
C ALA A 100 -1.60 0.58 9.46
N VAL A 101 -2.52 0.10 8.63
CA VAL A 101 -2.60 0.39 7.20
C VAL A 101 -4.04 0.72 6.83
N VAL A 102 -4.25 1.79 6.07
CA VAL A 102 -5.52 2.11 5.41
C VAL A 102 -5.26 2.53 3.97
N PHE A 103 -5.49 1.61 3.03
CA PHE A 103 -5.24 1.83 1.60
C PHE A 103 -6.55 1.76 0.80
N ALA A 104 -6.94 2.88 0.18
CA ALA A 104 -8.00 2.91 -0.83
C ALA A 104 -7.40 2.48 -2.18
N THR A 105 -7.80 1.30 -2.64
CA THR A 105 -7.34 0.70 -3.90
C THR A 105 -8.16 1.24 -5.08
N CYS A 106 -7.54 1.35 -6.25
CA CYS A 106 -8.21 1.69 -7.51
C CYS A 106 -7.65 0.89 -8.69
N CYS A 107 -8.34 0.94 -9.82
CA CYS A 107 -7.83 0.48 -11.11
C CYS A 107 -7.26 -0.95 -11.07
N HIS A 108 -8.01 -1.89 -10.51
CA HIS A 108 -7.65 -3.32 -10.48
C HIS A 108 -7.37 -3.89 -11.87
N HIS A 109 -7.93 -3.30 -12.93
CA HIS A 109 -7.67 -3.64 -14.33
C HIS A 109 -6.24 -3.36 -14.82
N LEU A 110 -5.45 -2.61 -14.04
CA LEU A 110 -4.02 -2.37 -14.28
C LEU A 110 -3.12 -3.28 -13.44
N CYS A 111 -3.67 -4.26 -12.72
CA CYS A 111 -2.84 -5.24 -12.01
C CYS A 111 -2.25 -6.24 -12.99
N GLU A 112 -0.97 -6.55 -12.80
CA GLU A 112 -0.29 -7.63 -13.49
C GLU A 112 0.12 -8.68 -12.47
N LEU A 113 0.08 -9.96 -12.88
CA LEU A 113 0.36 -11.05 -11.95
C LEU A 113 1.76 -10.95 -11.33
N ARG A 114 2.76 -10.59 -12.13
CA ARG A 114 4.17 -10.46 -11.72
C ARG A 114 4.42 -9.45 -10.60
N ASP A 115 3.56 -8.46 -10.45
CA ASP A 115 3.71 -7.41 -9.44
C ASP A 115 2.87 -7.71 -8.18
N LEU A 116 2.05 -8.77 -8.18
CA LEU A 116 1.22 -9.14 -7.06
C LEU A 116 2.04 -9.83 -5.97
N ASN A 117 2.01 -9.30 -4.75
CA ASN A 117 2.79 -9.84 -3.64
C ASN A 117 2.40 -11.26 -3.18
N ALA A 118 1.20 -11.72 -3.51
CA ALA A 118 0.67 -13.01 -3.07
C ALA A 118 1.32 -14.21 -3.79
N LEU A 119 2.26 -13.98 -4.70
CA LEU A 119 2.97 -15.01 -5.43
C LEU A 119 3.99 -15.74 -4.54
N ALA A 120 3.73 -17.01 -4.27
CA ALA A 120 4.81 -17.99 -4.14
C ALA A 120 5.19 -18.40 -5.58
N SER A 121 5.95 -17.56 -6.29
CA SER A 121 6.54 -17.98 -7.55
C SER A 121 7.61 -19.03 -7.25
N THR A 122 7.35 -20.29 -7.59
CA THR A 122 8.43 -21.24 -7.82
C THR A 122 9.16 -20.73 -9.06
N GLU A 123 10.40 -20.26 -8.89
CA GLU A 123 11.23 -19.67 -9.96
C GLU A 123 11.50 -20.63 -11.13
N GLU A 124 11.08 -21.89 -11.04
CA GLU A 124 11.42 -22.94 -11.99
C GLU A 124 10.56 -22.97 -13.27
N ASP A 125 9.38 -22.33 -13.30
CA ASP A 125 8.56 -22.27 -14.51
C ASP A 125 8.39 -20.85 -15.03
N GLN A 126 8.70 -20.64 -16.30
CA GLN A 126 8.61 -19.35 -17.00
C GLN A 126 7.18 -18.75 -17.02
N GLN A 127 6.19 -19.47 -16.50
CA GLN A 127 4.82 -19.02 -16.34
C GLN A 127 4.56 -18.70 -14.87
N ALA A 128 4.46 -17.40 -14.56
CA ALA A 128 4.00 -16.98 -13.24
C ALA A 128 2.60 -17.58 -12.98
N ILE A 129 2.49 -18.35 -11.89
CA ILE A 129 1.27 -18.99 -11.46
C ILE A 129 0.95 -18.51 -10.04
N LEU A 130 -0.30 -18.13 -9.80
CA LEU A 130 -0.82 -17.85 -8.47
C LEU A 130 -1.59 -19.06 -7.96
N ARG A 131 -1.15 -19.63 -6.84
CA ARG A 131 -1.90 -20.66 -6.13
C ARG A 131 -2.91 -20.02 -5.17
N LEU A 132 -4.18 -20.39 -5.28
CA LEU A 132 -5.22 -19.88 -4.40
C LEU A 132 -5.00 -20.44 -2.97
N PRO A 133 -4.83 -19.55 -1.96
CA PRO A 133 -4.54 -19.98 -0.59
C PRO A 133 -5.55 -20.99 -0.06
N GLY A 134 -5.05 -22.10 0.51
CA GLY A 134 -5.88 -23.18 1.07
C GLY A 134 -6.45 -24.15 0.02
N THR A 135 -6.02 -24.08 -1.24
CA THR A 135 -6.48 -24.98 -2.30
C THR A 135 -5.32 -25.46 -3.18
N GLU A 136 -5.60 -26.44 -4.05
CA GLU A 136 -4.70 -26.86 -5.14
C GLU A 136 -4.92 -26.04 -6.43
N TYR A 137 -5.90 -25.13 -6.45
CA TYR A 137 -6.23 -24.36 -7.65
C TYR A 137 -5.17 -23.31 -7.94
N THR A 138 -4.80 -23.23 -9.20
CA THR A 138 -3.84 -22.27 -9.74
C THR A 138 -4.51 -21.33 -10.73
N ILE A 139 -3.98 -20.11 -10.82
CA ILE A 139 -4.38 -19.08 -11.78
C ILE A 139 -3.13 -18.72 -12.58
N SER A 140 -3.18 -18.97 -13.88
CA SER A 140 -2.15 -18.55 -14.83
C SER A 140 -2.14 -17.03 -15.02
N ALA A 141 -1.04 -16.48 -15.56
CA ALA A 141 -0.97 -15.06 -15.93
C ALA A 141 -2.10 -14.62 -16.88
N ALA A 142 -2.54 -15.49 -17.80
CA ALA A 142 -3.63 -15.20 -18.74
C ALA A 142 -5.00 -15.13 -18.03
N GLU A 143 -5.28 -16.08 -17.13
CA GLU A 143 -6.51 -16.06 -16.33
C GLU A 143 -6.54 -14.87 -15.37
N PHE A 144 -5.41 -14.54 -14.75
CA PHE A 144 -5.30 -13.34 -13.92
C PHE A 144 -5.53 -12.07 -14.73
N ALA A 145 -4.96 -11.97 -15.95
CA ALA A 145 -5.21 -10.86 -16.84
C ALA A 145 -6.70 -10.72 -17.21
N ALA A 146 -7.41 -11.84 -17.38
CA ALA A 146 -8.86 -11.84 -17.56
C ALA A 146 -9.59 -11.30 -16.31
N ILE A 147 -9.24 -11.77 -15.11
CA ILE A 147 -9.80 -11.26 -13.84
C ILE A 147 -9.56 -9.75 -13.70
N ALA A 148 -8.34 -9.29 -13.94
CA ALA A 148 -7.99 -7.88 -13.91
C ALA A 148 -8.85 -7.09 -14.93
N SER A 149 -8.91 -7.53 -16.19
CA SER A 149 -9.73 -6.89 -17.22
C SER A 149 -11.21 -6.78 -16.83
N MET A 150 -11.81 -7.89 -16.36
CA MET A 150 -13.22 -7.95 -15.95
C MET A 150 -13.51 -7.06 -14.73
N SER A 151 -12.52 -6.77 -13.88
CA SER A 151 -12.68 -5.86 -12.73
C SER A 151 -13.13 -4.44 -13.13
N SER A 152 -12.87 -4.02 -14.36
CA SER A 152 -13.33 -2.74 -14.92
C SER A 152 -14.85 -2.64 -15.05
N TRP A 153 -15.54 -3.78 -15.19
CA TRP A 153 -17.00 -3.83 -15.30
C TRP A 153 -17.70 -3.31 -14.05
N ALA A 154 -17.05 -3.39 -12.88
CA ALA A 154 -17.58 -2.86 -11.63
C ALA A 154 -17.93 -1.36 -11.73
N VAL A 155 -17.14 -0.61 -12.50
CA VAL A 155 -17.20 0.86 -12.60
C VAL A 155 -17.63 1.35 -13.98
N SER A 156 -18.07 0.44 -14.85
CA SER A 156 -18.46 0.77 -16.23
C SER A 156 -19.88 1.33 -16.35
N GLY A 157 -20.58 1.52 -15.23
CA GLY A 157 -21.93 2.10 -15.20
C GLY A 157 -22.90 1.33 -16.10
N THR A 158 -23.64 2.05 -16.95
CA THR A 158 -24.62 1.45 -17.87
C THR A 158 -24.01 0.83 -19.14
N ALA A 159 -22.68 0.88 -19.31
CA ALA A 159 -22.02 0.26 -20.47
C ALA A 159 -21.99 -1.28 -20.39
N VAL A 160 -22.31 -1.85 -19.22
CA VAL A 160 -22.43 -3.29 -18.98
C VAL A 160 -23.73 -3.58 -18.25
N ASP A 161 -24.26 -4.80 -18.42
CA ASP A 161 -25.40 -5.27 -17.65
C ASP A 161 -25.04 -5.48 -16.16
N LYS A 162 -26.07 -5.68 -15.34
CA LYS A 162 -25.92 -5.85 -13.88
C LYS A 162 -25.11 -7.10 -13.51
N GLU A 163 -25.15 -8.15 -14.33
CA GLU A 163 -24.43 -9.40 -14.08
C GLU A 163 -22.93 -9.19 -14.27
N ARG A 164 -22.53 -8.55 -15.37
CA ARG A 164 -21.14 -8.15 -15.61
C ARG A 164 -20.64 -7.17 -14.56
N GLN A 165 -21.47 -6.22 -14.13
CA GLN A 165 -21.09 -5.32 -13.04
C GLN A 165 -20.80 -6.10 -11.75
N ALA A 166 -21.65 -7.07 -11.39
CA ALA A 166 -21.43 -7.94 -10.24
C ALA A 166 -20.16 -8.78 -10.39
N THR A 167 -19.91 -9.37 -11.56
CA THR A 167 -18.67 -10.09 -11.88
C THR A 167 -17.44 -9.20 -11.71
N GLY A 168 -17.49 -7.96 -12.21
CA GLY A 168 -16.40 -7.01 -12.02
C GLY A 168 -16.13 -6.69 -10.55
N VAL A 169 -17.17 -6.56 -9.73
CA VAL A 169 -17.02 -6.39 -8.27
C VAL A 169 -16.35 -7.62 -7.67
N CYS A 170 -16.77 -8.83 -8.04
CA CYS A 170 -16.14 -10.08 -7.59
C CYS A 170 -14.66 -10.13 -7.96
N CYS A 171 -14.29 -9.78 -9.19
CA CYS A 171 -12.89 -9.73 -9.63
C CYS A 171 -12.05 -8.76 -8.80
N LYS A 172 -12.59 -7.56 -8.48
CA LYS A 172 -11.92 -6.63 -7.54
C LYS A 172 -11.70 -7.26 -6.17
N ARG A 173 -12.73 -7.92 -5.62
CA ARG A 173 -12.66 -8.56 -4.30
C ARG A 173 -11.67 -9.72 -4.25
N VAL A 174 -11.54 -10.50 -5.33
CA VAL A 174 -10.52 -11.56 -5.44
C VAL A 174 -9.11 -10.98 -5.31
N ILE A 175 -8.79 -9.93 -6.08
CA ILE A 175 -7.47 -9.29 -6.03
C ILE A 175 -7.21 -8.69 -4.63
N ASP A 176 -8.20 -8.02 -4.06
CA ASP A 176 -8.06 -7.43 -2.73
C ASP A 176 -7.92 -8.50 -1.63
N ALA A 177 -8.59 -9.65 -1.75
CA ALA A 177 -8.45 -10.77 -0.81
C ALA A 177 -7.03 -11.35 -0.82
N LEU A 178 -6.37 -11.41 -1.98
CA LEU A 178 -4.96 -11.82 -2.08
C LEU A 178 -4.03 -10.86 -1.33
N ARG A 179 -4.30 -9.56 -1.42
CA ARG A 179 -3.56 -8.52 -0.67
C ARG A 179 -3.79 -8.61 0.84
N ILE A 180 -5.02 -8.91 1.27
CA ILE A 180 -5.32 -9.21 2.67
C ILE A 180 -4.52 -10.43 3.15
N GLN A 181 -4.46 -11.49 2.35
CA GLN A 181 -3.69 -12.68 2.71
C GLN A 181 -2.20 -12.38 2.83
N TYR A 182 -1.64 -11.60 1.90
CA TYR A 182 -0.25 -11.14 1.97
C TYR A 182 0.03 -10.37 3.27
N LEU A 183 -0.85 -9.43 3.65
CA LEU A 183 -0.72 -8.69 4.90
C LEU A 183 -0.71 -9.61 6.13
N LYS A 184 -1.62 -10.59 6.17
CA LYS A 184 -1.68 -11.58 7.26
C LYS A 184 -0.39 -12.39 7.38
N GLN A 185 0.19 -12.81 6.25
CA GLN A 185 1.47 -13.51 6.21
C GLN A 185 2.64 -12.63 6.68
N ASN A 186 2.53 -11.31 6.55
CA ASN A 186 3.54 -10.32 6.97
C ASN A 186 3.26 -9.71 8.35
N GLY A 187 2.56 -10.44 9.22
CA GLY A 187 2.40 -10.10 10.63
C GLY A 187 1.21 -9.18 10.96
N TYR A 188 0.35 -8.84 10.00
CA TYR A 188 -0.88 -8.09 10.29
C TYR A 188 -1.98 -9.04 10.77
N ARG A 189 -2.16 -9.11 12.10
CA ARG A 189 -3.10 -10.03 12.77
C ARG A 189 -4.56 -9.79 12.39
N SER A 190 -4.94 -8.53 12.18
CA SER A 190 -6.27 -8.17 11.70
C SER A 190 -6.12 -7.48 10.35
N ALA A 191 -6.64 -8.06 9.29
CA ALA A 191 -6.64 -7.47 7.96
C ALA A 191 -7.96 -7.80 7.26
N TYR A 192 -8.66 -6.77 6.80
CA TYR A 192 -10.00 -6.86 6.24
C TYR A 192 -10.29 -5.74 5.23
N LEU A 193 -11.36 -5.93 4.45
CA LEU A 193 -11.89 -4.92 3.56
C LEU A 193 -12.98 -4.13 4.28
N CYS A 194 -12.94 -2.80 4.14
CA CYS A 194 -13.91 -1.89 4.72
C CYS A 194 -14.52 -1.04 3.62
N GLN A 195 -15.85 -1.08 3.49
CA GLN A 195 -16.58 -0.10 2.69
C GLN A 195 -16.61 1.22 3.45
N TYR A 196 -15.88 2.22 2.97
CA TYR A 196 -15.71 3.49 3.70
C TYR A 196 -16.73 4.55 3.32
N ILE A 197 -17.45 4.37 2.20
CA ILE A 197 -18.49 5.29 1.74
C ILE A 197 -19.54 4.60 0.87
N GLU A 198 -20.65 5.28 0.64
CA GLU A 198 -21.70 4.80 -0.27
C GLU A 198 -21.21 4.75 -1.71
N LYS A 199 -21.63 3.70 -2.41
CA LYS A 199 -21.30 3.46 -3.83
C LYS A 199 -21.72 4.62 -4.74
N GLY A 200 -22.83 5.30 -4.42
CA GLY A 200 -23.31 6.47 -5.16
C GLY A 200 -22.38 7.69 -5.11
N ILE A 201 -21.47 7.76 -4.13
CA ILE A 201 -20.45 8.82 -4.06
C ILE A 201 -19.22 8.44 -4.88
N THR A 202 -18.78 7.19 -4.77
CA THR A 202 -17.69 6.62 -5.58
C THR A 202 -17.88 5.12 -5.71
N GLU A 203 -17.65 4.59 -6.91
CA GLU A 203 -17.65 3.15 -7.14
C GLU A 203 -16.39 2.47 -6.57
N GLU A 204 -15.34 3.25 -6.30
CA GLU A 204 -14.12 2.83 -5.59
C GLU A 204 -14.26 3.10 -4.09
N ASN A 205 -15.23 2.47 -3.44
CA ASN A 205 -15.63 2.76 -2.06
C ASN A 205 -15.10 1.76 -1.01
N VAL A 206 -14.09 0.96 -1.35
CA VAL A 206 -13.52 -0.05 -0.46
C VAL A 206 -12.06 0.25 -0.18
N THR A 207 -11.66 0.11 1.08
CA THR A 207 -10.28 0.20 1.55
C THR A 207 -9.82 -1.12 2.15
N ILE A 208 -8.54 -1.41 2.01
CA ILE A 208 -7.83 -2.38 2.84
C ILE A 208 -7.54 -1.71 4.19
N VAL A 209 -7.92 -2.37 5.29
CA VAL A 209 -7.58 -1.97 6.65
C VAL A 209 -6.81 -3.11 7.31
N ALA A 210 -5.68 -2.82 7.92
CA ALA A 210 -4.89 -3.82 8.63
C ALA A 210 -4.17 -3.29 9.87
N PHE A 211 -3.96 -4.17 10.85
CA PHE A 211 -3.30 -3.91 12.13
C PHE A 211 -2.33 -5.06 12.45
N ARG A 212 -1.13 -4.72 12.92
CA ARG A 212 -0.13 -5.68 13.45
C ARG A 212 -0.50 -6.19 14.83
#